data_AF-A0A9X5PH00-F1
#
_entry.id   AF-A0A9X5PH00-F1
#
_cell.length_a   1.000
_cell.length_b   1.000
_cell.length_c   1.000
_cell.angle_alpha   90.00
_cell.angle_beta   90.00
_cell.angle_gamma   90.00
#
_symmetry.space_group_name_H-M   'P 1'
#
loop_
_entity.id
_entity.type
_entity.pdbx_description
1 polymer ?
#
loop_
_entity_poly.entity_id
_entity_poly.type
_entity_poly.pdbx_seq_one_letter_code
_entity_poly.pdbx_strand_id
1 'polypeptide(L)'
;MAEQGEANEGFNNAITSLGEDISTLKKAAEQAALASVENAQALNGFAEGDEIVVTDKDGIKSIKTATKEDVKNADFEGMGLKEVVNDISKGVTANTDAIKNKADQIAVESVKTIAVDAQKSAQAAQGAVKEAQESAKAAQASAVTANNVASAAQTAAAQAQDAVKANEARVAANKADIATLQTASSQHAAGIAKNSARIDSLDKNVANLRKETRQGLAAQAALSGLFQPYSVGKFNVTAALGGFKSDTAVAVGAGYRFNENFAAKAGLAVGTSSGGSASYNVGVNYEW
;
A
#
# COMPACT_ATOMS: atom_id res chain seq x y z
N MET A 1 22.16 -150.72 -48.93
CA MET A 1 23.43 -149.96 -49.02
C MET A 1 23.30 -148.64 -49.80
N ALA A 2 22.23 -148.38 -50.58
CA ALA A 2 22.08 -147.13 -51.36
C ALA A 2 21.58 -145.92 -50.53
N GLU A 3 20.76 -146.16 -49.51
CA GLU A 3 20.13 -145.11 -48.68
C GLU A 3 21.10 -144.38 -47.72
N GLN A 4 22.28 -144.95 -47.47
CA GLN A 4 23.34 -144.34 -46.66
C GLN A 4 24.20 -143.32 -47.44
N GLY A 5 24.20 -143.36 -48.78
CA GLY A 5 25.00 -142.47 -49.63
C GLY A 5 24.40 -141.07 -49.80
N GLU A 6 23.10 -140.99 -50.09
CA GLU A 6 22.37 -139.71 -50.24
C GLU A 6 22.27 -138.95 -48.90
N ALA A 7 22.13 -139.67 -47.78
CA ALA A 7 22.17 -139.07 -46.45
C ALA A 7 23.54 -138.42 -46.12
N ASN A 8 24.65 -139.00 -46.62
CA ASN A 8 26.01 -138.45 -46.42
C ASN A 8 26.29 -137.20 -47.29
N GLU A 9 25.74 -137.14 -48.51
CA GLU A 9 25.88 -135.97 -49.39
C GLU A 9 25.06 -134.76 -48.87
N GLY A 10 23.82 -135.01 -48.41
CA GLY A 10 23.02 -133.98 -47.74
C GLY A 10 23.67 -133.47 -46.46
N PHE A 11 24.33 -134.35 -45.69
CA PHE A 11 25.08 -133.98 -44.49
C PHE A 11 26.33 -133.13 -44.80
N ASN A 12 27.09 -133.45 -45.85
CA ASN A 12 28.25 -132.66 -46.27
C ASN A 12 27.86 -131.28 -46.84
N ASN A 13 26.76 -131.17 -47.57
CA ASN A 13 26.23 -129.89 -48.04
C ASN A 13 25.71 -129.03 -46.87
N ALA A 14 25.04 -129.65 -45.89
CA ALA A 14 24.63 -128.97 -44.67
C ALA A 14 25.83 -128.48 -43.85
N ILE A 15 26.92 -129.25 -43.74
CA ILE A 15 28.17 -128.81 -43.08
C ILE A 15 28.81 -127.63 -43.82
N THR A 16 28.83 -127.66 -45.15
CA THR A 16 29.40 -126.58 -45.98
C THR A 16 28.58 -125.30 -45.84
N SER A 17 27.25 -125.39 -45.96
CA SER A 17 26.32 -124.27 -45.75
C SER A 17 26.42 -123.73 -44.32
N LEU A 18 26.53 -124.59 -43.31
CA LEU A 18 26.70 -124.18 -41.92
C LEU A 18 28.06 -123.46 -41.73
N GLY A 19 29.10 -123.89 -42.44
CA GLY A 19 30.41 -123.22 -42.47
C GLY A 19 30.35 -121.82 -43.08
N GLU A 20 29.58 -121.65 -44.15
CA GLU A 20 29.31 -120.35 -44.79
C GLU A 20 28.45 -119.44 -43.89
N ASP A 21 27.42 -119.97 -43.24
CA ASP A 21 26.59 -119.26 -42.27
C ASP A 21 27.40 -118.82 -41.05
N ILE A 22 28.24 -119.71 -40.49
CA ILE A 22 29.15 -119.39 -39.38
C ILE A 22 30.16 -118.30 -39.80
N SER A 23 30.69 -118.37 -41.02
CA SER A 23 31.60 -117.34 -41.55
C SER A 23 30.89 -115.99 -41.69
N THR A 24 29.65 -115.99 -42.17
CA THR A 24 28.82 -114.80 -42.35
C THR A 24 28.42 -114.20 -41.01
N LEU A 25 28.00 -115.03 -40.05
CA LEU A 25 27.72 -114.65 -38.67
C LEU A 25 28.95 -114.08 -37.98
N LYS A 26 30.13 -114.68 -38.18
CA LYS A 26 31.39 -114.18 -37.64
C LYS A 26 31.72 -112.79 -38.18
N LYS A 27 31.63 -112.58 -39.50
CA LYS A 27 31.83 -111.27 -40.12
C LYS A 27 30.82 -110.24 -39.63
N ALA A 28 29.54 -110.63 -39.49
CA ALA A 28 28.50 -109.75 -38.97
C ALA A 28 28.74 -109.38 -37.50
N ALA A 29 29.20 -110.33 -36.67
CA ALA A 29 29.55 -110.09 -35.27
C ALA A 29 30.77 -109.17 -35.13
N GLU A 30 31.79 -109.35 -35.98
CA GLU A 30 32.97 -108.46 -36.04
C GLU A 30 32.57 -107.03 -36.46
N GLN A 31 31.73 -106.88 -37.48
CA GLN A 31 31.22 -105.57 -37.91
C GLN A 31 30.35 -104.90 -36.83
N ALA A 32 29.53 -105.66 -36.10
CA ALA A 32 28.75 -105.15 -34.97
C ALA A 32 29.65 -104.71 -33.80
N ALA A 33 30.73 -105.45 -33.51
CA ALA A 33 31.71 -105.06 -32.51
C ALA A 33 32.43 -103.76 -32.90
N LEU A 34 32.85 -103.65 -34.17
CA LEU A 34 33.48 -102.43 -34.69
C LEU A 34 32.53 -101.23 -34.69
N ALA A 35 31.23 -101.43 -34.98
CA ALA A 35 30.23 -100.37 -34.87
C ALA A 35 30.05 -99.87 -33.43
N SER A 36 30.12 -100.76 -32.44
CA SER A 36 30.10 -100.38 -31.02
C SER A 36 31.31 -99.53 -30.64
N VAL A 37 32.49 -99.87 -31.17
CA VAL A 37 33.73 -99.12 -30.95
C VAL A 37 33.68 -97.75 -31.64
N GLU A 38 33.17 -97.66 -32.87
CA GLU A 38 32.96 -96.38 -33.58
C GLU A 38 31.99 -95.46 -32.82
N ASN A 39 30.90 -96.01 -32.26
CA ASN A 39 30.00 -95.25 -31.39
C ASN A 39 30.69 -94.76 -30.11
N ALA A 40 31.57 -95.58 -29.52
CA ALA A 40 32.37 -95.17 -28.36
C ALA A 40 33.36 -94.06 -28.71
N GLN A 41 33.95 -94.08 -29.93
CA GLN A 41 34.79 -93.02 -30.46
C GLN A 41 34.01 -91.72 -30.66
N ALA A 42 32.80 -91.77 -31.22
CA ALA A 42 31.94 -90.59 -31.36
C ALA A 42 31.51 -90.00 -29.99
N LEU A 43 31.31 -90.85 -28.98
CA LEU A 43 30.92 -90.43 -27.63
C LEU A 43 32.08 -89.87 -26.80
N ASN A 44 33.24 -90.52 -26.85
CA ASN A 44 34.39 -90.25 -25.97
C ASN A 44 35.51 -89.47 -26.66
N GLY A 45 35.48 -89.37 -27.99
CA GLY A 45 36.55 -88.77 -28.78
C GLY A 45 37.70 -89.74 -29.07
N PHE A 46 38.69 -89.23 -29.80
CA PHE A 46 39.95 -89.89 -30.11
C PHE A 46 41.02 -88.85 -30.42
N ALA A 47 42.29 -89.21 -30.23
CA ALA A 47 43.45 -88.38 -30.52
C ALA A 47 44.36 -89.00 -31.59
N GLU A 48 45.35 -88.24 -32.04
CA GLU A 48 46.39 -88.76 -32.93
C GLU A 48 47.11 -89.94 -32.25
N GLY A 49 47.24 -91.05 -32.98
CA GLY A 49 47.85 -92.27 -32.47
C GLY A 49 46.87 -93.29 -31.89
N ASP A 50 45.60 -92.92 -31.68
CA ASP A 50 44.58 -93.86 -31.20
C ASP A 50 44.15 -94.84 -32.30
N GLU A 51 43.75 -96.06 -31.92
CA GLU A 51 43.11 -96.99 -32.85
C GLU A 51 41.66 -96.56 -33.10
N ILE A 52 41.37 -96.16 -34.34
CA ILE A 52 40.05 -95.71 -34.76
C ILE A 52 39.40 -96.70 -35.71
N VAL A 53 38.06 -96.78 -35.63
CA VAL A 53 37.26 -97.52 -36.60
C VAL A 53 36.94 -96.55 -37.73
N VAL A 54 37.28 -96.95 -38.95
CA VAL A 54 36.92 -96.20 -40.15
C VAL A 54 36.00 -97.06 -41.00
N THR A 55 34.91 -96.44 -41.40
CA THR A 55 33.97 -97.00 -42.36
C THR A 55 34.40 -96.59 -43.77
N ASP A 56 34.64 -97.56 -44.64
CA ASP A 56 34.97 -97.30 -46.04
C ASP A 56 33.72 -96.94 -46.87
N LYS A 57 33.92 -96.64 -48.16
CA LYS A 57 32.85 -96.30 -49.10
C LYS A 57 31.81 -97.41 -49.32
N ASP A 58 32.16 -98.66 -49.02
CA ASP A 58 31.31 -99.84 -49.18
C ASP A 58 30.61 -100.21 -47.85
N GLY A 59 30.79 -99.38 -46.81
CA GLY A 59 30.19 -99.56 -45.48
C GLY A 59 30.93 -100.56 -44.59
N ILE A 60 32.08 -101.05 -45.02
CA ILE A 60 32.88 -102.03 -44.28
C ILE A 60 33.75 -101.29 -43.26
N LYS A 61 33.70 -101.75 -42.02
CA LYS A 61 34.47 -101.19 -40.90
C LYS A 61 35.82 -101.88 -40.76
N SER A 62 36.86 -101.08 -40.57
CA SER A 62 38.23 -101.54 -40.32
C SER A 62 38.90 -100.67 -39.25
N ILE A 63 39.97 -101.18 -38.63
CA ILE A 63 40.75 -100.46 -37.63
C ILE A 63 42.00 -99.88 -38.30
N LYS A 64 42.30 -98.62 -38.01
CA LYS A 64 43.58 -97.99 -38.35
C LYS A 64 44.06 -97.10 -37.20
N THR A 65 45.31 -96.68 -37.24
CA THR A 65 45.85 -95.66 -36.34
C THR A 65 45.43 -94.26 -36.83
N ALA A 66 44.86 -93.44 -35.95
CA ALA A 66 44.44 -92.07 -36.23
C ALA A 66 45.65 -91.17 -36.54
N THR A 67 45.56 -90.43 -37.64
CA THR A 67 46.52 -89.38 -37.99
C THR A 67 46.01 -87.99 -37.55
N LYS A 68 46.88 -86.97 -37.55
CA LYS A 68 46.45 -85.57 -37.31
C LYS A 68 45.33 -85.13 -38.24
N GLU A 69 45.38 -85.60 -39.49
CA GLU A 69 44.39 -85.27 -40.50
C GLU A 69 43.04 -85.93 -40.18
N ASP A 70 43.05 -87.13 -39.62
CA ASP A 70 41.84 -87.81 -39.16
C ASP A 70 41.19 -87.07 -37.97
N VAL A 71 41.98 -86.60 -37.00
CA VAL A 71 41.47 -85.82 -35.87
C VAL A 71 40.89 -84.48 -36.34
N LYS A 72 41.61 -83.77 -37.21
CA LYS A 72 41.17 -82.46 -37.72
C LYS A 72 39.90 -82.54 -38.59
N ASN A 73 39.78 -83.61 -39.38
CA ASN A 73 38.62 -83.82 -40.25
C ASN A 73 37.46 -84.52 -39.54
N ALA A 74 37.65 -84.98 -38.30
CA ALA A 74 36.57 -85.51 -37.50
C ALA A 74 35.63 -84.41 -37.02
N ASP A 75 34.37 -84.80 -36.81
CA ASP A 75 33.40 -83.94 -36.16
C ASP A 75 33.92 -83.51 -34.79
N PHE A 76 33.82 -82.21 -34.51
CA PHE A 76 34.33 -81.60 -33.29
C PHE A 76 35.83 -81.84 -33.04
N GLU A 77 36.61 -82.00 -34.11
CA GLU A 77 38.07 -82.18 -34.05
C GLU A 77 38.49 -83.36 -33.14
N GLY A 78 37.67 -84.42 -33.10
CA GLY A 78 37.97 -85.63 -32.32
C GLY A 78 37.67 -85.55 -30.82
N MET A 79 37.11 -84.46 -30.28
CA MET A 79 36.80 -84.32 -28.84
C MET A 79 35.69 -85.27 -28.33
N GLY A 80 34.79 -85.71 -29.22
CA GLY A 80 33.64 -86.52 -28.85
C GLY A 80 32.51 -85.75 -28.14
N LEU A 81 31.30 -86.30 -28.22
CA LEU A 81 30.06 -85.61 -27.80
C LEU A 81 30.04 -85.27 -26.30
N LYS A 82 30.64 -86.08 -25.43
CA LYS A 82 30.66 -85.82 -23.97
C LYS A 82 31.43 -84.55 -23.63
N GLU A 83 32.59 -84.37 -24.25
CA GLU A 83 33.45 -83.22 -23.99
C GLU A 83 32.84 -81.95 -24.58
N VAL A 84 32.28 -82.04 -25.80
CA VAL A 84 31.52 -80.95 -26.43
C VAL A 84 30.35 -80.48 -25.56
N VAL A 85 29.54 -81.40 -25.01
CA VAL A 85 28.42 -81.05 -24.12
C VAL A 85 28.90 -80.41 -22.82
N ASN A 86 30.02 -80.87 -22.27
CA ASN A 86 30.61 -80.27 -21.07
C ASN A 86 31.06 -78.82 -21.33
N ASP A 87 31.70 -78.56 -22.47
CA ASP A 87 32.16 -77.23 -22.84
C ASP A 87 31.01 -76.28 -23.20
N ILE A 88 29.98 -76.78 -23.89
CA ILE A 88 28.72 -76.05 -24.07
C ILE A 88 28.11 -75.71 -22.69
N SER A 89 28.07 -76.66 -21.77
CA SER A 89 27.50 -76.44 -20.43
C SER A 89 28.27 -75.37 -19.65
N LYS A 90 29.61 -75.42 -19.66
CA LYS A 90 30.47 -74.38 -19.08
C LYS A 90 30.21 -73.02 -19.74
N GLY A 91 30.11 -72.98 -21.08
CA GLY A 91 29.79 -71.76 -21.83
C GLY A 91 28.41 -71.18 -21.49
N VAL A 92 27.40 -72.04 -21.33
CA VAL A 92 26.05 -71.63 -20.92
C VAL A 92 26.04 -71.09 -19.48
N THR A 93 26.75 -71.74 -18.55
CA THR A 93 26.88 -71.22 -17.18
C THR A 93 27.61 -69.89 -17.15
N ALA A 94 28.74 -69.77 -17.87
CA ALA A 94 29.47 -68.51 -17.99
C ALA A 94 28.63 -67.40 -18.62
N ASN A 95 27.85 -67.71 -19.66
CA ASN A 95 26.90 -66.77 -20.26
C ASN A 95 25.77 -66.40 -19.29
N THR A 96 25.26 -67.35 -18.51
CA THR A 96 24.23 -67.09 -17.49
C THR A 96 24.74 -66.15 -16.42
N ASP A 97 25.95 -66.38 -15.91
CA ASP A 97 26.60 -65.52 -14.91
C ASP A 97 26.95 -64.15 -15.49
N ALA A 98 27.42 -64.09 -16.74
CA ALA A 98 27.69 -62.84 -17.43
C ALA A 98 26.40 -62.03 -17.65
N ILE A 99 25.31 -62.66 -18.10
CA ILE A 99 24.00 -62.00 -18.30
C ILE A 99 23.46 -61.48 -16.96
N LYS A 100 23.59 -62.26 -15.88
CA LYS A 100 23.19 -61.84 -14.53
C LYS A 100 23.93 -60.59 -14.05
N ASN A 101 25.17 -60.40 -14.48
CA ASN A 101 26.03 -59.30 -14.03
C ASN A 101 26.05 -58.07 -14.96
N LYS A 102 25.69 -58.21 -16.25
CA LYS A 102 26.02 -57.20 -17.27
C LYS A 102 24.89 -56.23 -17.63
N ALA A 103 23.65 -56.45 -17.20
CA ALA A 103 22.51 -55.63 -17.62
C ALA A 103 21.89 -54.72 -16.55
N ASP A 104 21.42 -55.17 -15.37
CA ASP A 104 20.25 -54.45 -14.80
C ASP A 104 20.33 -53.83 -13.39
N GLN A 105 21.37 -54.04 -12.58
CA GLN A 105 21.31 -53.53 -11.19
C GLN A 105 21.94 -52.14 -10.98
N ILE A 106 23.17 -51.91 -11.45
CA ILE A 106 23.91 -50.67 -11.14
C ILE A 106 23.33 -49.46 -11.91
N ALA A 107 23.01 -49.64 -13.19
CA ALA A 107 22.45 -48.57 -14.01
C ALA A 107 21.06 -48.15 -13.51
N VAL A 108 20.20 -49.13 -13.20
CA VAL A 108 18.86 -48.90 -12.66
C VAL A 108 18.91 -48.25 -11.29
N GLU A 109 19.81 -48.70 -10.39
CA GLU A 109 19.97 -48.06 -9.08
C GLU A 109 20.47 -46.62 -9.22
N SER A 110 21.42 -46.35 -10.14
CA SER A 110 21.89 -44.98 -10.38
C SER A 110 20.79 -44.07 -10.93
N VAL A 111 19.98 -44.57 -11.87
CA VAL A 111 18.84 -43.83 -12.45
C VAL A 111 17.79 -43.56 -11.38
N LYS A 112 17.55 -44.52 -10.49
CA LYS A 112 16.64 -44.36 -9.35
C LYS A 112 17.14 -43.29 -8.38
N THR A 113 18.44 -43.27 -8.06
CA THR A 113 19.04 -42.20 -7.24
C THR A 113 18.86 -40.83 -7.89
N ILE A 114 19.18 -40.71 -9.18
CA ILE A 114 19.03 -39.46 -9.94
C ILE A 114 17.57 -38.99 -9.95
N ALA A 115 16.62 -39.91 -10.16
CA ALA A 115 15.19 -39.60 -10.16
C ALA A 115 14.71 -39.10 -8.78
N VAL A 116 15.17 -39.72 -7.70
CA VAL A 116 14.87 -39.29 -6.33
C VAL A 116 15.46 -37.92 -6.04
N ASP A 117 16.70 -37.66 -6.46
CA ASP A 117 17.35 -36.37 -6.23
C ASP A 117 16.72 -35.25 -7.09
N ALA A 118 16.32 -35.56 -8.32
CA ALA A 118 15.55 -34.66 -9.16
C ALA A 118 14.18 -34.34 -8.54
N GLN A 119 13.50 -35.34 -7.96
CA GLN A 119 12.23 -35.15 -7.26
C GLN A 119 12.39 -34.26 -6.02
N LYS A 120 13.42 -34.50 -5.19
CA LYS A 120 13.72 -33.65 -4.02
C LYS A 120 14.03 -32.21 -4.44
N SER A 121 14.81 -32.05 -5.51
CA SER A 121 15.15 -30.73 -6.05
C SER A 121 13.91 -29.99 -6.56
N ALA A 122 13.01 -30.68 -7.25
CA ALA A 122 11.74 -30.12 -7.72
C ALA A 122 10.81 -29.71 -6.55
N GLN A 123 10.76 -30.52 -5.49
CA GLN A 123 10.00 -30.19 -4.28
C GLN A 123 10.56 -28.96 -3.57
N ALA A 124 11.89 -28.85 -3.44
CA ALA A 124 12.54 -27.67 -2.89
C ALA A 124 12.25 -26.40 -3.72
N ALA A 125 12.31 -26.52 -5.05
CA ALA A 125 11.96 -25.42 -5.96
C ALA A 125 10.48 -25.00 -5.82
N GLN A 126 9.55 -25.95 -5.69
CA GLN A 126 8.13 -25.64 -5.42
C GLN A 126 7.94 -24.89 -4.09
N GLY A 127 8.65 -25.28 -3.04
CA GLY A 127 8.63 -24.59 -1.74
C GLY A 127 9.09 -23.13 -1.88
N ALA A 128 10.24 -22.91 -2.51
CA ALA A 128 10.79 -21.58 -2.73
C ALA A 128 9.86 -20.68 -3.58
N VAL A 129 9.20 -21.24 -4.61
CA VAL A 129 8.23 -20.50 -5.42
C VAL A 129 7.03 -20.07 -4.58
N LYS A 130 6.53 -20.93 -3.69
CA LYS A 130 5.40 -20.60 -2.80
C LYS A 130 5.77 -19.47 -1.82
N GLU A 131 6.94 -19.55 -1.21
CA GLU A 131 7.45 -18.50 -0.31
C GLU A 131 7.64 -17.16 -1.02
N ALA A 132 8.18 -17.18 -2.26
CA ALA A 132 8.30 -15.99 -3.08
C ALA A 132 6.94 -15.39 -3.44
N GLN A 133 5.93 -16.23 -3.72
CA GLN A 133 4.58 -15.80 -4.03
C GLN A 133 3.88 -15.17 -2.82
N GLU A 134 4.06 -15.72 -1.63
CA GLU A 134 3.56 -15.13 -0.38
C GLU A 134 4.24 -13.80 -0.07
N SER A 135 5.56 -13.74 -0.23
CA SER A 135 6.33 -12.50 -0.06
C SER A 135 5.90 -11.41 -1.05
N ALA A 136 5.63 -11.77 -2.31
CA ALA A 136 5.13 -10.84 -3.31
C ALA A 136 3.73 -10.29 -2.97
N LYS A 137 2.83 -11.15 -2.46
CA LYS A 137 1.50 -10.70 -1.98
C LYS A 137 1.61 -9.74 -0.80
N ALA A 138 2.51 -10.01 0.15
CA ALA A 138 2.77 -9.13 1.28
C ALA A 138 3.31 -7.76 0.81
N ALA A 139 4.28 -7.76 -0.11
CA ALA A 139 4.83 -6.53 -0.69
C ALA A 139 3.75 -5.72 -1.43
N GLN A 140 2.86 -6.38 -2.18
CA GLN A 140 1.74 -5.73 -2.85
C GLN A 140 0.77 -5.09 -1.85
N ALA A 141 0.44 -5.78 -0.75
CA ALA A 141 -0.42 -5.24 0.31
C ALA A 141 0.20 -4.03 1.02
N SER A 142 1.52 -4.08 1.28
CA SER A 142 2.26 -2.94 1.83
C SER A 142 2.27 -1.75 0.87
N ALA A 143 2.44 -1.97 -0.44
CA ALA A 143 2.40 -0.92 -1.45
C ALA A 143 1.02 -0.24 -1.54
N VAL A 144 -0.07 -1.02 -1.49
CA VAL A 144 -1.43 -0.48 -1.47
C VAL A 144 -1.67 0.36 -0.21
N THR A 145 -1.25 -0.14 0.95
CA THR A 145 -1.34 0.60 2.23
C THR A 145 -0.58 1.93 2.15
N ALA A 146 0.66 1.91 1.66
CA ALA A 146 1.46 3.12 1.48
C ALA A 146 0.78 4.14 0.55
N ASN A 147 0.18 3.68 -0.55
CA ASN A 147 -0.52 4.55 -1.49
C ASN A 147 -1.78 5.19 -0.89
N ASN A 148 -2.52 4.43 -0.08
CA ASN A 148 -3.68 4.96 0.65
C ASN A 148 -3.28 6.02 1.67
N VAL A 149 -2.19 5.80 2.42
CA VAL A 149 -1.63 6.79 3.36
C VAL A 149 -1.19 8.06 2.63
N ALA A 150 -0.49 7.92 1.50
CA ALA A 150 -0.06 9.06 0.69
C ALA A 150 -1.26 9.88 0.17
N SER A 151 -2.31 9.21 -0.30
CA SER A 151 -3.54 9.86 -0.79
C SER A 151 -4.29 10.59 0.33
N ALA A 152 -4.37 9.97 1.52
CA ALA A 152 -4.97 10.61 2.70
C ALA A 152 -4.16 11.85 3.14
N ALA A 153 -2.83 11.76 3.12
CA ALA A 153 -1.95 12.88 3.44
C ALA A 153 -2.11 14.04 2.44
N GLN A 154 -2.23 13.76 1.14
CA GLN A 154 -2.51 14.78 0.12
C GLN A 154 -3.86 15.48 0.36
N THR A 155 -4.89 14.71 0.71
CA THR A 155 -6.21 15.26 1.04
C THR A 155 -6.14 16.18 2.27
N ALA A 156 -5.46 15.75 3.33
CA ALA A 156 -5.28 16.54 4.54
C ALA A 156 -4.49 17.83 4.27
N ALA A 157 -3.46 17.76 3.43
CA ALA A 157 -2.67 18.93 3.03
C ALA A 157 -3.52 19.95 2.25
N ALA A 158 -4.39 19.49 1.34
CA ALA A 158 -5.31 20.36 0.60
C ALA A 158 -6.31 21.06 1.55
N GLN A 159 -6.91 20.32 2.48
CA GLN A 159 -7.82 20.88 3.49
C GLN A 159 -7.13 21.92 4.38
N ALA A 160 -5.88 21.66 4.78
CA ALA A 160 -5.08 22.61 5.55
C ALA A 160 -4.80 23.88 4.75
N GLN A 161 -4.49 23.78 3.45
CA GLN A 161 -4.30 24.96 2.59
C GLN A 161 -5.57 25.79 2.45
N ASP A 162 -6.73 25.16 2.30
CA ASP A 162 -8.01 25.87 2.20
C ASP A 162 -8.35 26.58 3.52
N ALA A 163 -8.10 25.94 4.67
CA ALA A 163 -8.27 26.55 5.98
C ALA A 163 -7.35 27.77 6.18
N VAL A 164 -6.09 27.70 5.71
CA VAL A 164 -5.15 28.82 5.75
C VAL A 164 -5.64 29.99 4.90
N LYS A 165 -6.10 29.74 3.67
CA LYS A 165 -6.68 30.78 2.79
C LYS A 165 -7.92 31.42 3.41
N ALA A 166 -8.79 30.62 4.03
CA ALA A 166 -9.97 31.13 4.73
C ALA A 166 -9.58 32.01 5.93
N ASN A 167 -8.56 31.61 6.69
CA ASN A 167 -8.04 32.41 7.80
C ASN A 167 -7.38 33.70 7.32
N GLU A 168 -6.63 33.68 6.22
CA GLU A 168 -6.05 34.88 5.62
C GLU A 168 -7.12 35.89 5.22
N ALA A 169 -8.22 35.43 4.60
CA ALA A 169 -9.37 36.27 4.26
C ALA A 169 -10.03 36.87 5.51
N ARG A 170 -10.19 36.08 6.59
CA ARG A 170 -10.75 36.59 7.87
C ARG A 170 -9.84 37.63 8.52
N VAL A 171 -8.52 37.45 8.47
CA VAL A 171 -7.56 38.43 8.99
C VAL A 171 -7.64 39.73 8.19
N ALA A 172 -7.77 39.66 6.86
CA ALA A 172 -7.95 40.83 6.01
C ALA A 172 -9.26 41.58 6.35
N ALA A 173 -10.37 40.86 6.55
CA ALA A 173 -11.64 41.44 6.98
C ALA A 173 -11.52 42.12 8.35
N ASN A 174 -10.96 41.43 9.35
CA ASN A 174 -10.75 41.99 10.68
C ASN A 174 -9.86 43.25 10.63
N LYS A 175 -8.85 43.30 9.77
CA LYS A 175 -8.00 44.48 9.58
C LYS A 175 -8.80 45.67 9.05
N ALA A 176 -9.73 45.45 8.12
CA ALA A 176 -10.61 46.49 7.59
C ALA A 176 -11.62 46.99 8.64
N ASP A 177 -12.19 46.08 9.43
CA ASP A 177 -13.11 46.42 10.52
C ASP A 177 -12.41 47.27 11.59
N ILE A 178 -11.18 46.91 11.96
CA ILE A 178 -10.37 47.69 12.90
C ILE A 178 -10.12 49.11 12.37
N ALA A 179 -9.75 49.26 11.10
CA ALA A 179 -9.54 50.58 10.49
C ALA A 179 -10.83 51.43 10.49
N THR A 180 -11.98 50.79 10.26
CA THR A 180 -13.29 51.43 10.34
C THR A 180 -13.60 51.91 11.76
N LEU A 181 -13.37 51.05 12.77
CA LEU A 181 -13.56 51.39 14.18
C LEU A 181 -12.63 52.52 14.64
N GLN A 182 -11.38 52.54 14.19
CA GLN A 182 -10.45 53.63 14.48
C GLN A 182 -10.93 54.97 13.91
N THR A 183 -11.48 54.95 12.69
CA THR A 183 -12.06 56.14 12.05
C THR A 183 -13.27 56.64 12.83
N ALA A 184 -14.21 55.74 13.16
CA ALA A 184 -15.39 56.08 13.95
C ALA A 184 -15.02 56.62 15.34
N SER A 185 -14.04 56.02 16.01
CA SER A 185 -13.54 56.48 17.31
C SER A 185 -12.97 57.91 17.22
N SER A 186 -12.19 58.20 16.18
CA SER A 186 -11.64 59.54 15.94
C SER A 186 -12.74 60.57 15.68
N GLN A 187 -13.78 60.20 14.92
CA GLN A 187 -14.95 61.05 14.68
C GLN A 187 -15.75 61.30 15.96
N HIS A 188 -15.96 60.27 16.79
CA HIS A 188 -16.62 60.41 18.08
C HIS A 188 -15.83 61.34 19.01
N ALA A 189 -14.50 61.19 19.09
CA ALA A 189 -13.65 62.07 19.88
C ALA A 189 -13.79 63.54 19.45
N ALA A 190 -13.78 63.81 18.13
CA ALA A 190 -13.99 65.15 17.59
C ALA A 190 -15.41 65.69 17.89
N GLY A 191 -16.44 64.83 17.79
CA GLY A 191 -17.82 65.17 18.13
C GLY A 191 -18.00 65.52 19.60
N ILE A 192 -17.38 64.76 20.50
CA ILE A 192 -17.37 65.02 21.95
C ILE A 192 -16.68 66.36 22.23
N ALA A 193 -15.52 66.64 21.64
CA ALA A 193 -14.83 67.91 21.80
C ALA A 193 -15.70 69.11 21.37
N LYS A 194 -16.38 68.99 20.22
CA LYS A 194 -17.31 70.02 19.73
C LYS A 194 -18.50 70.22 20.67
N ASN A 195 -19.08 69.13 21.19
CA ASN A 195 -20.17 69.22 22.14
C ASN A 195 -19.74 69.84 23.47
N SER A 196 -18.54 69.50 23.97
CA SER A 196 -17.96 70.12 25.17
C SER A 196 -17.85 71.64 25.01
N ALA A 197 -17.28 72.11 23.90
CA ALA A 197 -17.17 73.54 23.61
C ALA A 197 -18.54 74.25 23.51
N ARG A 198 -19.54 73.58 22.93
CA ARG A 198 -20.92 74.10 22.87
C ARG A 198 -21.55 74.19 24.26
N ILE A 199 -21.33 73.20 25.12
CA ILE A 199 -21.81 73.19 26.51
C ILE A 199 -21.15 74.34 27.28
N ASP A 200 -19.84 74.54 27.17
CA ASP A 200 -19.14 75.66 27.81
C ASP A 200 -19.70 77.02 27.37
N SER A 201 -20.03 77.16 26.08
CA SER A 201 -20.67 78.36 25.55
C SER A 201 -22.10 78.54 26.08
N LEU A 202 -22.88 77.46 26.18
CA LEU A 202 -24.22 77.50 26.75
C LEU A 202 -24.17 77.89 28.23
N ASP A 203 -23.24 77.35 29.00
CA ASP A 203 -23.06 77.69 30.42
C ASP A 203 -22.75 79.18 30.60
N LYS A 204 -21.87 79.75 29.75
CA LYS A 204 -21.60 81.20 29.72
C LYS A 204 -22.84 82.00 29.35
N ASN A 205 -23.56 81.61 28.31
CA ASN A 205 -24.77 82.31 27.87
C ASN A 205 -25.86 82.25 28.94
N VAL A 206 -26.03 81.13 29.64
CA VAL A 206 -26.98 80.98 30.76
C VAL A 206 -26.54 81.84 31.95
N ALA A 207 -25.25 81.91 32.26
CA ALA A 207 -24.74 82.79 33.31
C ALA A 207 -24.98 84.27 32.96
N ASN A 208 -24.73 84.67 31.71
CA ASN A 208 -24.98 86.02 31.21
C ASN A 208 -26.47 86.37 31.26
N LEU A 209 -27.35 85.50 30.74
CA LEU A 209 -28.79 85.69 30.78
C LEU A 209 -29.30 85.84 32.23
N ARG A 210 -28.81 85.00 33.15
CA ARG A 210 -29.14 85.12 34.58
C ARG A 210 -28.69 86.46 35.15
N LYS A 211 -27.54 86.97 34.73
CA LYS A 211 -27.01 88.28 35.15
C LYS A 211 -27.84 89.44 34.59
N GLU A 212 -28.08 89.45 33.28
CA GLU A 212 -28.92 90.44 32.59
C GLU A 212 -30.33 90.49 33.19
N THR A 213 -30.92 89.32 33.49
CA THR A 213 -32.24 89.22 34.12
C THR A 213 -32.25 89.86 35.51
N ARG A 214 -31.24 89.59 36.34
CA ARG A 214 -31.16 90.19 37.69
C ARG A 214 -30.95 91.70 37.62
N GLN A 215 -30.08 92.17 36.73
CA GLN A 215 -29.85 93.59 36.50
C GLN A 215 -31.13 94.29 36.01
N GLY A 216 -31.86 93.70 35.06
CA GLY A 216 -33.14 94.22 34.57
C GLY A 216 -34.20 94.34 35.67
N LEU A 217 -34.31 93.32 36.53
CA LEU A 217 -35.23 93.33 37.67
C LEU A 217 -34.82 94.35 38.74
N ALA A 218 -33.52 94.49 39.04
CA ALA A 218 -33.01 95.51 39.95
C ALA A 218 -33.29 96.93 39.41
N ALA A 219 -33.08 97.15 38.11
CA ALA A 219 -33.39 98.41 37.43
C ALA A 219 -34.89 98.72 37.49
N GLN A 220 -35.74 97.72 37.28
CA GLN A 220 -37.19 97.89 37.37
C GLN A 220 -37.66 98.17 38.81
N ALA A 221 -37.06 97.53 39.82
CA ALA A 221 -37.30 97.85 41.21
C ALA A 221 -36.91 99.31 41.53
N ALA A 222 -35.78 99.78 41.02
CA ALA A 222 -35.34 101.17 41.17
C ALA A 222 -36.31 102.15 40.50
N LEU A 223 -36.75 101.85 39.26
CA LEU A 223 -37.71 102.68 38.53
C LEU A 223 -39.08 102.77 39.21
N SER A 224 -39.53 101.69 39.85
CA SER A 224 -40.78 101.65 40.62
C SER A 224 -40.72 102.54 41.86
N GLY A 225 -39.53 102.69 42.47
CA GLY A 225 -39.30 103.56 43.63
C GLY A 225 -39.30 105.07 43.31
N LEU A 226 -39.37 105.45 42.03
CA LEU A 226 -39.42 106.87 41.65
C LEU A 226 -40.78 107.49 42.01
N PHE A 227 -40.75 108.47 42.91
CA PHE A 227 -41.94 109.20 43.33
C PHE A 227 -42.61 109.95 42.19
N GLN A 228 -43.93 110.07 42.29
CA GLN A 228 -44.74 110.84 41.35
C GLN A 228 -44.90 112.28 41.87
N PRO A 229 -44.90 113.30 40.98
CA PRO A 229 -45.07 114.69 41.36
C PRO A 229 -46.45 114.93 42.00
N TYR A 230 -46.47 115.43 43.24
CA TYR A 230 -47.71 115.78 43.95
C TYR A 230 -48.21 117.20 43.62
N SER A 231 -47.31 118.16 43.39
CA SER A 231 -47.67 119.56 43.16
C SER A 231 -47.97 119.87 41.68
N VAL A 232 -49.10 120.51 41.42
CA VAL A 232 -49.48 121.00 40.08
C VAL A 232 -48.54 122.12 39.62
N GLY A 233 -48.15 122.10 38.34
CA GLY A 233 -47.37 123.16 37.70
C GLY A 233 -45.88 123.19 38.06
N LYS A 234 -45.36 122.16 38.75
CA LYS A 234 -43.94 122.07 39.14
C LYS A 234 -43.26 120.83 38.57
N PHE A 235 -42.04 121.02 38.10
CA PHE A 235 -41.15 119.93 37.69
C PHE A 235 -40.56 119.22 38.91
N ASN A 236 -40.50 117.90 38.88
CA ASN A 236 -39.95 117.06 39.95
C ASN A 236 -38.85 116.17 39.39
N VAL A 237 -37.72 116.10 40.09
CA VAL A 237 -36.64 115.15 39.82
C VAL A 237 -36.59 114.16 40.96
N THR A 238 -36.57 112.88 40.63
CA THR A 238 -36.54 111.79 41.62
C THR A 238 -35.38 110.86 41.33
N ALA A 239 -34.80 110.29 42.37
CA ALA A 239 -33.76 109.28 42.28
C ALA A 239 -34.12 108.15 43.25
N ALA A 240 -33.87 106.91 42.83
CA ALA A 240 -34.19 105.72 43.60
C ALA A 240 -33.12 104.64 43.40
N LEU A 241 -32.97 103.79 44.40
CA LEU A 241 -32.09 102.63 44.39
C LEU A 241 -32.95 101.37 44.43
N GLY A 242 -32.61 100.39 43.61
CA GLY A 242 -33.30 99.10 43.54
C GLY A 242 -32.30 97.96 43.57
N GLY A 243 -32.75 96.80 44.04
CA GLY A 243 -31.92 95.60 44.14
C GLY A 243 -32.72 94.35 43.86
N PHE A 244 -32.09 93.36 43.24
CA PHE A 244 -32.63 92.03 43.06
C PHE A 244 -31.53 90.97 43.20
N LYS A 245 -31.67 90.08 44.19
CA LYS A 245 -30.62 89.14 44.60
C LYS A 245 -29.30 89.88 44.87
N SER A 246 -28.24 89.56 44.12
CA SER A 246 -26.90 90.11 44.30
C SER A 246 -26.59 91.33 43.43
N ASP A 247 -27.54 91.80 42.62
CA ASP A 247 -27.36 92.94 41.71
C ASP A 247 -28.17 94.15 42.19
N THR A 248 -27.61 95.35 42.00
CA THR A 248 -28.27 96.63 42.35
C THR A 248 -28.29 97.56 41.15
N ALA A 249 -29.21 98.52 41.17
CA ALA A 249 -29.39 99.50 40.12
C ALA A 249 -29.78 100.86 40.70
N VAL A 250 -29.40 101.92 40.00
CA VAL A 250 -29.78 103.29 40.31
C VAL A 250 -30.73 103.79 39.22
N ALA A 251 -31.84 104.38 39.63
CA ALA A 251 -32.78 105.04 38.76
C ALA A 251 -32.83 106.54 39.03
N VAL A 252 -32.95 107.32 37.96
CA VAL A 252 -33.26 108.74 38.00
C VAL A 252 -34.46 109.01 37.10
N GLY A 253 -35.35 109.90 37.52
CA GLY A 253 -36.53 110.23 36.77
C GLY A 253 -36.95 111.68 36.94
N ALA A 254 -37.80 112.09 36.02
CA ALA A 254 -38.41 113.39 36.01
C ALA A 254 -39.92 113.25 35.81
N GLY A 255 -40.69 114.10 36.47
CA GLY A 255 -42.14 114.13 36.34
C GLY A 255 -42.70 115.54 36.35
N TYR A 256 -43.80 115.73 35.65
CA TYR A 256 -44.54 116.98 35.61
C TYR A 256 -46.04 116.71 35.72
N ARG A 257 -46.69 117.39 36.66
CA ARG A 257 -48.15 117.36 36.83
C ARG A 257 -48.73 118.61 36.20
N PHE A 258 -49.38 118.46 35.05
CA PHE A 258 -49.90 119.56 34.26
C PHE A 258 -51.11 120.21 34.95
N ASN A 259 -51.97 119.41 35.55
CA ASN A 259 -53.13 119.84 36.33
C ASN A 259 -53.50 118.77 37.39
N GLU A 260 -54.57 119.00 38.15
CA GLU A 260 -55.04 118.04 39.18
C GLU A 260 -55.48 116.69 38.60
N ASN A 261 -55.70 116.58 37.29
CA ASN A 261 -56.20 115.37 36.65
C ASN A 261 -55.18 114.71 35.73
N PHE A 262 -54.03 115.31 35.43
CA PHE A 262 -53.08 114.82 34.42
C PHE A 262 -51.62 115.03 34.82
N ALA A 263 -50.86 113.93 34.82
CA ALA A 263 -49.42 113.93 35.09
C ALA A 263 -48.66 113.02 34.10
N ALA A 264 -47.40 113.36 33.84
CA ALA A 264 -46.48 112.53 33.09
C ALA A 264 -45.17 112.33 33.86
N LYS A 265 -44.53 111.18 33.68
CA LYS A 265 -43.19 110.89 34.20
C LYS A 265 -42.37 110.08 33.21
N ALA A 266 -41.06 110.25 33.30
CA ALA A 266 -40.07 109.42 32.62
C ALA A 266 -38.96 109.06 33.59
N GLY A 267 -38.40 107.86 33.46
CA GLY A 267 -37.32 107.36 34.30
C GLY A 267 -36.31 106.54 33.52
N LEU A 268 -35.05 106.63 33.92
CA LEU A 268 -33.92 105.86 33.41
C LEU A 268 -33.25 105.15 34.58
N ALA A 269 -32.90 103.87 34.40
CA ALA A 269 -32.17 103.10 35.39
C ALA A 269 -31.00 102.36 34.78
N VAL A 270 -29.92 102.27 35.55
CA VAL A 270 -28.69 101.59 35.17
C VAL A 270 -28.25 100.66 36.28
N GLY A 271 -27.87 99.43 35.93
CA GLY A 271 -27.24 98.51 36.87
C GLY A 271 -25.87 99.01 37.33
N THR A 272 -25.53 98.82 38.60
CA THR A 272 -24.23 99.20 39.17
C THR A 272 -23.15 98.13 38.98
N SER A 273 -23.56 96.90 38.69
CA SER A 273 -22.67 95.76 38.38
C SER A 273 -22.01 95.90 37.00
N SER A 274 -20.82 95.29 36.82
CA SER A 274 -20.08 95.34 35.54
C SER A 274 -20.90 94.82 34.35
N GLY A 275 -20.91 95.54 33.24
CA GLY A 275 -21.73 95.22 32.07
C GLY A 275 -23.22 95.57 32.24
N GLY A 276 -23.54 96.61 33.00
CA GLY A 276 -24.92 97.00 33.32
C GLY A 276 -25.73 97.45 32.09
N SER A 277 -26.87 96.82 31.88
CA SER A 277 -27.88 97.25 30.92
C SER A 277 -28.66 98.46 31.46
N ALA A 278 -29.03 99.38 30.55
CA ALA A 278 -29.89 100.50 30.88
C ALA A 278 -31.35 100.17 30.56
N SER A 279 -32.25 100.50 31.48
CA SER A 279 -33.70 100.37 31.30
C SER A 279 -34.36 101.74 31.40
N TYR A 280 -35.46 101.94 30.67
CA TYR A 280 -36.21 103.18 30.70
C TYR A 280 -37.72 102.92 30.82
N ASN A 281 -38.44 103.86 31.43
CA ASN A 281 -39.91 103.87 31.41
C ASN A 281 -40.43 105.28 31.18
N VAL A 282 -41.62 105.36 30.57
CA VAL A 282 -42.41 106.58 30.44
C VAL A 282 -43.85 106.23 30.78
N GLY A 283 -44.51 107.07 31.55
CA GLY A 283 -45.88 106.85 31.96
C GLY A 283 -46.66 108.16 32.05
N VAL A 284 -47.96 108.07 31.78
CA VAL A 284 -48.93 109.16 31.98
C VAL A 284 -50.03 108.65 32.91
N ASN A 285 -50.57 109.55 33.72
CA ASN A 285 -51.64 109.26 34.64
C ASN A 285 -52.76 110.30 34.42
N TYR A 286 -54.00 109.82 34.43
CA TYR A 286 -55.20 110.65 34.39
C TYR A 286 -56.17 110.23 35.51
N GLU A 287 -56.65 111.20 36.29
CA GLU A 287 -57.57 111.01 37.42
C GLU A 287 -58.90 111.71 37.11
N TRP A 288 -60.05 111.09 37.42
CA TRP A 288 -61.40 111.65 37.21
C TRP A 288 -62.26 111.52 38.47
#